data_AF-X0ZM34-F1
#
_entry.id   AF-X0ZM34-F1
#
_cell.length_a   1.000
_cell.length_b   1.000
_cell.length_c   1.000
_cell.angle_alpha   90.00
_cell.angle_beta   90.00
_cell.angle_gamma   90.00
#
_symmetry.space_group_name_H-M   'P 1'
#
loop_
_entity.id
_entity.type
_entity.pdbx_description
1 polymer ?
#
loop_
_entity_poly.entity_id
_entity_poly.type
_entity_poly.pdbx_seq_one_letter_code
_entity_poly.pdbx_strand_id
1 'polypeptide(L)'
;DDIVVTKWLEFLTTAEAETAFCPIKGASPPRLDAPIEGIYDEISIEIMEKFRDSDVTKIQSQFGGPPEAYLSSFGAAFSEFMLNPEVNSDTLARFDSAYDEVFSE
;
A
#
# COMPACT_ATOMS: atom_id res chain seq x y z
N ASP A 1 9.40 -31.55 -0.94
CA ASP A 1 8.16 -31.33 -0.15
C ASP A 1 7.31 -30.19 -0.71
N ASP A 2 7.26 -30.03 -2.03
CA ASP A 2 6.61 -28.87 -2.65
C ASP A 2 5.08 -28.96 -2.60
N ILE A 3 4.54 -30.17 -2.41
CA ILE A 3 3.09 -30.44 -2.34
C ILE A 3 2.42 -29.64 -1.20
N VAL A 4 3.09 -29.48 -0.06
CA VAL A 4 2.54 -28.70 1.07
C VAL A 4 2.50 -27.21 0.73
N VAL A 5 3.57 -26.68 0.13
CA VAL A 5 3.66 -25.28 -0.28
C VAL A 5 2.65 -24.96 -1.38
N THR A 6 2.52 -25.82 -2.40
CA THR A 6 1.54 -25.65 -3.47
C THR A 6 0.12 -25.60 -2.92
N LYS A 7 -0.26 -26.57 -2.07
CA LYS A 7 -1.61 -26.59 -1.46
C LYS A 7 -1.88 -25.37 -0.59
N TRP A 8 -0.86 -24.89 0.13
CA TRP A 8 -0.98 -23.69 0.95
C TRP A 8 -1.21 -22.44 0.08
N LEU A 9 -0.42 -22.26 -0.97
CA LEU A 9 -0.58 -21.14 -1.90
C LEU A 9 -1.95 -21.19 -2.60
N GLU A 10 -2.39 -22.36 -3.03
CA GLU A 10 -3.72 -22.56 -3.62
C GLU A 10 -4.83 -22.15 -2.64
N PHE A 11 -4.74 -22.59 -1.38
CA PHE A 11 -5.70 -22.21 -0.35
C PHE A 11 -5.75 -20.69 -0.12
N LEU A 12 -4.60 -20.01 -0.08
CA LEU A 12 -4.52 -18.56 0.09
C LEU A 12 -5.23 -17.76 -1.01
N THR A 13 -5.48 -18.37 -2.18
CA THR A 13 -6.23 -17.73 -3.28
C THR A 13 -7.75 -17.85 -3.16
N THR A 14 -8.28 -18.51 -2.12
CA THR A 14 -9.71 -18.76 -1.96
C THR A 14 -10.42 -17.62 -1.21
N ALA A 15 -11.71 -17.43 -1.51
CA ALA A 15 -12.55 -16.51 -0.73
C ALA A 15 -12.64 -16.92 0.74
N GLU A 16 -12.59 -18.22 1.05
CA GLU A 16 -12.57 -18.73 2.42
C GLU A 16 -11.35 -18.21 3.21
N ALA A 17 -10.15 -18.33 2.62
CA ALA A 17 -8.93 -17.87 3.26
C ALA A 17 -8.93 -16.34 3.47
N GLU A 18 -9.38 -15.58 2.46
CA GLU A 18 -9.45 -14.12 2.55
C GLU A 18 -10.48 -13.65 3.57
N THR A 19 -11.68 -14.23 3.59
CA THR A 19 -12.73 -13.88 4.56
C THR A 19 -12.32 -14.24 6.00
N ALA A 20 -11.49 -15.27 6.21
CA ALA A 20 -10.97 -15.57 7.53
C ALA A 20 -9.88 -14.58 7.97
N PHE A 21 -8.99 -14.18 7.07
CA PHE A 21 -7.79 -13.40 7.41
C PHE A 21 -8.02 -11.88 7.39
N CYS A 22 -8.60 -11.36 6.32
CA CYS A 22 -8.69 -9.93 6.04
C CYS A 22 -9.43 -9.13 7.13
N PRO A 23 -10.55 -9.60 7.71
CA PRO A 23 -11.24 -8.87 8.78
C PRO A 23 -10.37 -8.69 10.02
N ILE A 24 -9.65 -9.74 10.44
CA ILE A 24 -8.74 -9.70 11.60
C ILE A 24 -7.56 -8.78 11.32
N LYS A 25 -7.06 -8.78 10.09
CA LYS A 25 -5.91 -7.97 9.67
C LYS A 25 -6.24 -6.49 9.50
N GLY A 26 -7.53 -6.13 9.40
CA GLY A 26 -7.99 -4.81 8.98
C GLY A 26 -7.67 -4.52 7.50
N ALA A 27 -7.60 -5.57 6.67
CA ALA A 27 -7.35 -5.47 5.24
C ALA A 27 -8.64 -5.72 4.46
N SER A 28 -8.76 -5.18 3.25
CA SER A 28 -9.81 -5.57 2.31
C SER A 28 -9.41 -6.86 1.58
N PRO A 29 -10.35 -7.76 1.24
CA PRO A 29 -10.05 -8.93 0.44
C PRO A 29 -9.68 -8.47 -0.99
N PRO A 30 -8.55 -8.94 -1.56
CA PRO A 30 -8.17 -8.61 -2.93
C PRO A 30 -9.15 -9.22 -3.95
N ARG A 31 -9.84 -10.32 -3.62
CA ARG A 31 -10.88 -10.86 -4.48
C ARG A 31 -12.15 -10.02 -4.44
N LEU A 32 -12.80 -9.95 -5.60
CA LEU A 32 -14.07 -9.22 -5.76
C LEU A 32 -15.29 -10.06 -5.36
N ASP A 33 -15.15 -11.39 -5.31
CA ASP A 33 -16.22 -12.34 -4.96
C ASP A 33 -16.23 -12.74 -3.48
N ALA A 34 -15.27 -12.27 -2.68
CA ALA A 34 -15.25 -12.51 -1.25
C ALA A 34 -16.44 -11.80 -0.57
N PRO A 35 -17.19 -12.48 0.31
CA PRO A 35 -18.29 -11.86 1.03
C PRO A 35 -17.78 -10.76 1.96
N ILE A 36 -18.50 -9.63 1.98
CA ILE A 36 -18.15 -8.46 2.80
C ILE A 36 -19.26 -8.05 3.78
N GLU A 37 -20.52 -8.39 3.48
CA GLU A 37 -21.67 -8.01 4.30
C GLU A 37 -21.64 -8.70 5.66
N GLY A 38 -21.82 -7.92 6.74
CA GLY A 38 -21.82 -8.42 8.12
C GLY A 38 -20.45 -8.87 8.65
N ILE A 39 -19.38 -8.68 7.87
CA ILE A 39 -18.01 -9.09 8.23
C ILE A 39 -17.12 -7.88 8.52
N TYR A 40 -17.26 -6.82 7.73
CA TYR A 40 -16.47 -5.60 7.85
C TYR A 40 -17.30 -4.46 8.43
N ASP A 41 -16.64 -3.49 9.07
CA ASP A 41 -17.29 -2.27 9.53
C ASP A 41 -17.64 -1.32 8.37
N GLU A 42 -18.48 -0.32 8.66
CA GLU A 42 -18.98 0.63 7.66
C GLU A 42 -17.86 1.40 6.97
N ILE A 43 -16.78 1.74 7.68
CA ILE A 43 -15.62 2.46 7.13
C ILE A 43 -14.88 1.57 6.12
N SER A 44 -14.64 0.32 6.48
CA SER A 44 -13.98 -0.66 5.62
C SER A 44 -14.79 -0.92 4.35
N ILE A 45 -16.13 -0.99 4.47
CA ILE A 45 -17.05 -1.12 3.33
C ILE A 45 -16.93 0.10 2.42
N GLU A 46 -16.98 1.32 2.96
CA GLU A 46 -16.82 2.55 2.19
C GLU A 46 -15.48 2.58 1.42
N ILE A 47 -14.37 2.21 2.07
CA ILE A 47 -13.05 2.14 1.42
C ILE A 47 -13.05 1.12 0.28
N MET A 48 -13.64 -0.06 0.48
CA MET A 48 -13.75 -1.09 -0.56
C MET A 48 -14.57 -0.62 -1.76
N GLU A 49 -15.67 0.08 -1.52
CA GLU A 49 -16.48 0.68 -2.58
C GLU A 49 -15.69 1.72 -3.37
N LYS A 50 -14.98 2.63 -2.69
CA LYS A 50 -14.10 3.62 -3.34
C LYS A 50 -12.98 2.98 -4.15
N PHE A 51 -12.41 1.88 -3.67
CA PHE A 51 -11.36 1.17 -4.40
C PHE A 51 -11.89 0.52 -5.69
N ARG A 52 -13.16 0.11 -5.71
CA ARG A 52 -13.85 -0.52 -6.85
C ARG A 52 -14.48 0.50 -7.81
N ASP A 53 -14.77 1.70 -7.35
CA ASP A 53 -15.36 2.80 -8.14
C ASP A 53 -14.37 3.32 -9.19
N SER A 54 -14.70 3.21 -10.48
CA SER A 54 -13.84 3.66 -11.59
C SER A 54 -13.57 5.17 -11.59
N ASP A 55 -14.46 5.97 -11.01
CA ASP A 55 -14.36 7.43 -11.00
C ASP A 55 -13.40 7.92 -9.90
N VAL A 56 -13.06 7.06 -8.94
CA VAL A 56 -12.05 7.35 -7.92
C VAL A 56 -10.66 7.19 -8.52
N THR A 57 -9.86 8.25 -8.46
CA THR A 57 -8.43 8.21 -8.79
C THR A 57 -7.67 7.46 -7.71
N LYS A 58 -7.10 6.30 -8.05
CA LYS A 58 -6.21 5.55 -7.16
C LYS A 58 -4.81 6.11 -7.28
N ILE A 59 -4.31 6.71 -6.21
CA ILE A 59 -2.97 7.26 -6.15
C ILE A 59 -2.03 6.16 -5.66
N GLN A 60 -0.94 5.92 -6.39
CA GLN A 60 0.08 4.97 -5.96
C GLN A 60 0.70 5.45 -4.64
N SER A 61 0.83 4.53 -3.68
CA SER A 61 1.51 4.84 -2.42
C SER A 61 2.96 5.24 -2.70
N GLN A 62 3.38 6.38 -2.15
CA GLN A 62 4.78 6.82 -2.21
C GLN A 62 5.73 5.84 -1.48
N PHE A 63 5.19 4.92 -0.67
CA PHE A 63 5.94 3.87 0.02
C PHE A 63 5.89 2.50 -0.69
N GLY A 64 5.04 2.34 -1.72
CA GLY A 64 4.87 1.07 -2.43
C GLY A 64 5.22 1.12 -3.92
N GLY A 65 5.45 2.32 -4.46
CA GLY A 65 5.82 2.50 -5.87
C GLY A 65 7.32 2.57 -6.14
N PRO A 66 8.10 3.38 -5.40
CA PRO A 66 9.52 3.52 -5.65
C PRO A 66 10.36 2.29 -5.23
N PRO A 67 11.57 2.10 -5.80
CA PRO A 67 12.53 1.11 -5.32
C PRO A 67 12.89 1.31 -3.85
N GLU A 68 13.22 0.23 -3.14
CA GLU A 68 13.60 0.29 -1.72
C GLU A 68 14.75 1.28 -1.45
N ALA A 69 15.71 1.40 -2.38
CA ALA A 69 16.81 2.37 -2.29
C ALA A 69 16.32 3.83 -2.21
N TYR A 70 15.24 4.17 -2.93
CA TYR A 70 14.64 5.51 -2.85
C TYR A 70 13.88 5.70 -1.54
N LEU A 71 13.22 4.64 -1.03
CA LEU A 71 12.51 4.73 0.25
C LEU A 71 13.45 5.06 1.41
N SER A 72 14.71 4.61 1.37
CA SER A 72 15.70 4.96 2.40
C SER A 72 16.11 6.44 2.41
N SER A 73 16.32 7.06 1.23
CA SER A 73 16.73 8.46 1.12
C SER A 73 15.54 9.42 1.27
N PHE A 74 14.41 9.10 0.63
CA PHE A 74 13.16 9.84 0.72
C PHE A 74 12.64 9.93 2.16
N GLY A 75 12.73 8.84 2.93
CA GLY A 75 12.22 8.80 4.30
C GLY A 75 12.84 9.86 5.23
N ALA A 76 14.13 10.18 5.04
CA ALA A 76 14.81 11.22 5.80
C ALA A 76 14.33 12.63 5.41
N ALA A 77 14.32 12.94 4.11
CA ALA A 77 13.84 14.22 3.59
C ALA A 77 12.38 14.49 3.98
N PHE A 78 11.52 13.46 3.89
CA PHE A 78 10.13 13.54 4.30
C PHE A 78 9.97 13.75 5.81
N SER A 79 10.77 13.07 6.64
CA SER A 79 10.72 13.24 8.09
C SER A 79 11.12 14.66 8.52
N GLU A 80 12.13 15.24 7.88
CA GLU A 80 12.52 16.64 8.13
C GLU A 80 11.42 17.62 7.72
N PHE A 81 10.79 17.41 6.57
CA PHE A 81 9.64 18.22 6.14
C PHE A 81 8.47 18.14 7.14
N MET A 82 8.17 16.96 7.67
CA MET A 82 7.09 16.80 8.66
C MET A 82 7.36 17.53 9.99
N LEU A 83 8.63 17.75 10.33
CA LEU A 83 9.03 18.52 11.52
C LEU A 83 8.98 20.04 11.28
N ASN A 84 9.24 20.47 10.04
CA ASN A 84 9.14 21.87 9.64
C ASN A 84 8.59 21.99 8.20
N PRO A 85 7.26 22.06 8.02
CA PRO A 85 6.60 21.90 6.73
C PRO A 85 6.64 23.18 5.88
N GLU A 86 7.85 23.64 5.57
CA GLU A 86 8.10 24.79 4.72
C GLU A 86 8.61 24.33 3.35
N VAL A 87 7.96 24.79 2.28
CA VAL A 87 8.42 24.55 0.90
C VAL A 87 9.32 25.71 0.49
N ASN A 88 10.63 25.50 0.64
CA ASN A 88 11.68 26.44 0.25
C ASN A 88 12.78 25.72 -0.57
N SER A 89 13.81 26.45 -0.97
CA SER A 89 14.92 25.91 -1.76
C SER A 89 15.60 24.71 -1.11
N ASP A 90 15.75 24.72 0.21
CA ASP A 90 16.47 23.68 0.94
C ASP A 90 15.62 22.39 1.01
N THR A 91 14.31 22.53 1.25
CA THR A 91 13.38 21.41 1.17
C THR A 91 13.39 20.79 -0.21
N LEU A 92 13.28 21.59 -1.28
CA LEU A 92 13.31 21.08 -2.66
C LEU A 92 14.63 20.36 -2.96
N ALA A 93 15.77 20.95 -2.61
CA ALA A 93 17.09 20.36 -2.82
C ALA A 93 17.27 18.99 -2.12
N ARG A 94 16.66 18.80 -0.94
CA ARG A 94 16.71 17.51 -0.23
C ARG A 94 15.91 16.42 -0.96
N PHE A 95 14.74 16.75 -1.49
CA PHE A 95 13.96 15.80 -2.29
C PHE A 95 14.61 15.50 -3.63
N ASP A 96 15.18 16.50 -4.30
CA ASP A 96 15.96 16.32 -5.54
C ASP A 96 17.18 15.43 -5.29
N SER A 97 17.94 15.68 -4.22
CA SER A 97 19.09 14.85 -3.85
C SER A 97 18.70 13.40 -3.55
N ALA A 98 17.56 13.17 -2.89
CA ALA A 98 17.07 11.82 -2.60
C ALA A 98 16.68 11.06 -3.87
N TYR A 99 16.17 11.78 -4.88
CA TYR A 99 15.86 11.24 -6.20
C TYR A 99 17.14 10.92 -6.98
N ASP A 100 18.06 11.88 -7.07
CA ASP A 100 19.30 11.73 -7.84
C ASP A 100 20.17 10.58 -7.31
N GLU A 101 20.20 10.33 -6.00
CA GLU A 101 20.95 9.22 -5.40
C GLU A 101 20.59 7.85 -5.99
N VAL A 102 19.35 7.68 -6.47
CA VAL A 102 18.83 6.39 -6.95
C VAL A 102 18.64 6.37 -8.47
N PHE A 103 18.35 7.52 -9.06
CA PHE A 103 17.89 7.61 -10.45
C PHE A 103 18.80 8.41 -11.38
N SER A 104 19.88 9.03 -10.87
CA SER A 104 20.88 9.64 -11.76
C SER A 104 21.80 8.56 -12.35
N GLU A 105 22.09 8.68 -13.66
CA GLU A 105 22.98 7.76 -14.40
C GLU A 105 24.44 7.84 -13.94
#